data_AF-I6SAQ4-F1
#
_entry.id   AF-I6SAQ4-F1
#
_cell.length_a   1.000
_cell.length_b   1.000
_cell.length_c   1.000
_cell.angle_alpha   90.00
_cell.angle_beta   90.00
_cell.angle_gamma   90.00
#
_symmetry.space_group_name_H-M   'P 1'
#
loop_
_entity.id
_entity.type
_entity.pdbx_description
1 polymer ?
#
loop_
_entity_poly.entity_id
_entity_poly.type
_entity_poly.pdbx_seq_one_letter_code
_entity_poly.pdbx_strand_id
1 'polypeptide(L)' 'MNRHFIRCHKSYVINTQNVRTINKKTREITLANGEVIPASVRGLKKLIS' A
#
# COMPACT_ATOMS: atom_id res chain seq x y z
N MET A 1 -3.41 -7.44 17.15
CA MET A 1 -2.76 -6.52 16.18
C MET A 1 -2.87 -7.16 14.80
N ASN A 2 -3.71 -6.67 13.89
CA ASN A 2 -3.79 -7.25 12.55
C ASN A 2 -2.55 -6.87 11.74
N ARG A 3 -1.64 -7.83 11.53
CA ARG A 3 -0.40 -7.65 10.76
C ARG A 3 -0.64 -7.38 9.27
N HIS A 4 -1.87 -7.55 8.81
CA HIS A 4 -2.28 -7.40 7.42
C HIS A 4 -2.73 -5.99 7.06
N PHE A 5 -2.98 -5.09 8.03
CA PHE A 5 -3.35 -3.71 7.72
C PHE A 5 -2.17 -2.77 7.93
N ILE A 6 -1.80 -2.04 6.88
CA ILE A 6 -0.74 -1.03 6.91
C ILE A 6 -1.28 0.32 6.45
N ARG A 7 -0.88 1.37 7.18
CA ARG A 7 -1.07 2.75 6.77
C ARG A 7 -0.01 3.14 5.73
N CYS A 8 -0.40 3.13 4.45
CA CYS A 8 0.46 3.51 3.32
C CYS A 8 0.48 5.03 3.06
N HIS A 9 -0.54 5.76 3.52
CA HIS A 9 -0.67 7.21 3.39
C HIS A 9 -1.34 7.84 4.62
N LYS A 10 -1.30 9.17 4.77
CA LYS A 10 -2.01 9.85 5.89
C LYS A 10 -3.51 9.52 5.88
N SER A 11 -4.10 9.42 4.70
CA SER A 11 -5.55 9.20 4.50
C SER A 11 -5.92 7.75 4.19
N TYR A 12 -4.95 6.84 4.02
CA TYR A 12 -5.22 5.48 3.52
C TYR A 12 -4.57 4.40 4.39
N VAL A 13 -5.37 3.37 4.68
CA VAL A 13 -4.96 2.09 5.28
C VAL A 13 -5.39 0.99 4.32
N ILE A 14 -4.48 0.09 3.99
CA ILE A 14 -4.73 -0.98 3.04
C ILE A 14 -4.54 -2.35 3.69
N ASN A 15 -5.25 -3.35 3.17
CA ASN A 15 -5.00 -4.74 3.48
C ASN A 15 -3.89 -5.28 2.56
N THR A 16 -2.75 -5.69 3.12
CA THR A 16 -1.60 -6.22 2.39
C THR A 16 -1.88 -7.55 1.72
N GLN A 17 -2.86 -8.32 2.19
CA GLN A 17 -3.27 -9.58 1.55
C GLN A 17 -3.97 -9.35 0.20
N ASN A 18 -4.56 -8.17 0.01
CA ASN A 18 -5.25 -7.79 -1.23
C ASN A 18 -4.36 -6.97 -2.16
N VAL A 19 -3.06 -6.82 -1.86
CA VAL A 19 -2.13 -6.10 -2.74
C VAL A 19 -1.70 -7.01 -3.87
N ARG A 20 -1.90 -6.54 -5.10
CA ARG A 20 -1.49 -7.24 -6.31
C ARG A 20 -0.10 -6.80 -6.76
N THR A 21 0.13 -5.50 -6.86
CA THR A 21 1.44 -4.94 -7.27
C THR A 21 1.72 -3.60 -6.57
N ILE A 22 3.00 -3.28 -6.45
CA ILE A 22 3.47 -2.01 -5.89
C ILE A 22 4.42 -1.36 -6.89
N ASN A 23 4.05 -0.19 -7.41
CA ASN A 23 4.91 0.60 -8.28
C ASN A 23 5.71 1.60 -7.45
N LYS A 24 7.02 1.35 -7.31
CA LYS A 24 7.91 2.20 -6.50
C LYS A 24 8.26 3.53 -7.18
N LYS A 25 8.20 3.60 -8.51
CA LYS A 25 8.48 4.85 -9.26
C LYS A 25 7.33 5.84 -9.12
N THR A 26 6.09 5.38 -9.30
CA THR A 26 4.90 6.24 -9.17
C THR A 26 4.39 6.34 -7.72
N ARG A 27 4.80 5.42 -6.84
CA ARG A 27 4.35 5.26 -5.44
C ARG A 27 2.88 4.89 -5.37
N GLU A 28 2.47 3.96 -6.22
CA GLU A 28 1.10 3.50 -6.32
C GLU A 28 1.00 2.01 -5.97
N ILE A 29 -0.12 1.64 -5.36
CA ILE A 29 -0.40 0.27 -4.93
C ILE A 29 -1.64 -0.18 -5.66
N THR A 30 -1.51 -1.22 -6.47
CA THR A 30 -2.65 -1.83 -7.15
C THR A 30 -3.18 -2.98 -6.29
N LEU A 31 -4.46 -2.92 -5.96
CA LEU A 31 -5.17 -3.96 -5.23
C LEU A 31 -5.66 -5.07 -6.17
N ALA A 32 -6.09 -6.20 -5.60
CA ALA A 32 -6.59 -7.36 -6.33
C ALA A 32 -7.86 -7.06 -7.16
N ASN A 33 -8.68 -6.10 -6.69
CA ASN A 33 -9.85 -5.60 -7.41
C ASN A 33 -9.49 -4.60 -8.55
N GLY A 34 -8.21 -4.29 -8.74
CA GLY A 34 -7.73 -3.35 -9.76
C GLY A 34 -7.68 -1.89 -9.31
N GLU A 35 -8.13 -1.55 -8.09
CA GLU A 35 -8.03 -0.20 -7.57
C GLU A 35 -6.57 0.21 -7.35
N VAL A 36 -6.27 1.49 -7.60
CA VAL A 36 -4.93 2.06 -7.45
C VAL A 36 -4.95 3.08 -6.33
N ILE A 37 -4.14 2.83 -5.30
CA ILE A 37 -4.03 3.69 -4.11
C ILE A 37 -2.66 4.36 -4.09
N PRO A 38 -2.58 5.70 -4.03
CA PRO A 38 -1.33 6.40 -3.87
C PRO A 38 -0.78 6.24 -2.45
N ALA A 39 0.53 6.01 -2.36
CA ALA A 39 1.26 5.85 -1.10
C ALA A 39 2.24 7.00 -0.87
N SER A 40 2.40 7.35 0.40
CA SER A 40 3.47 8.28 0.81
C SER A 40 4.83 7.59 0.77
N VAL A 41 5.92 8.36 0.65
CA VAL A 41 7.29 7.81 0.70
C VAL A 41 7.53 6.98 1.97
N ARG A 42 7.05 7.46 3.13
CA ARG A 42 7.18 6.76 4.41
C ARG A 42 6.33 5.49 4.46
N GLY A 43 5.10 5.54 3.96
CA GLY A 43 4.22 4.37 3.96
C GLY A 43 4.66 3.30 2.98
N LEU A 44 5.25 3.69 1.84
CA LEU A 44 5.86 2.78 0.90
C LEU A 44 7.06 2.05 1.52
N LYS A 45 7.92 2.77 2.26
CA LYS A 45 9.04 2.16 2.98
C LYS A 45 8.56 1.11 4.00
N LYS A 46 7.44 1.37 4.69
CA LYS A 46 6.82 0.39 5.61
C LYS A 46 6.25 -0.86 4.92
N LEU A 47 5.90 -0.78 3.64
CA LEU A 47 5.37 -1.90 2.86
C LEU A 47 6.47 -2.81 2.31
N ILE A 48 7.69 -2.28 2.14
CA ILE A 48 8.82 -2.99 1.52
C ILE A 48 9.82 -3.48 2.58
N SER A 49 9.74 -2.93 3.81
CA SER A 49 10.65 -3.21 4.91
C SER A 49 10.25 -4.42 5.74
#